data_AF-A0A6M8MT86-F1
#
_entry.id   AF-A0A6M8MT86-F1
#
_cell.length_a   1.000
_cell.length_b   1.000
_cell.length_c   1.000
_cell.angle_alpha   90.00
_cell.angle_beta   90.00
_cell.angle_gamma   90.00
#
_symmetry.space_group_name_H-M   'P 1'
#
loop_
_entity.id
_entity.type
_entity.pdbx_description
1 polymer ?
#
loop_
_entity_poly.entity_id
_entity_poly.type
_entity_poly.pdbx_seq_one_letter_code
_entity_poly.pdbx_strand_id
1 'polypeptide(L)'
;MLGVCTLAVGNLDTHALFVLGDVRAKLVKLFQARFVYVIEQSPEGIYMSEIDTETALVVDDKPGLDLKVGDHFRASVLPSREGGKFEIRFRDIKMTIYGLGEYAFVEVPEGHGIVFKESHSIFMVFAAHEQIQSGLSKVLKAATAKAAKWRKGELTFKASE
;
A
#
# COMPACT_ATOMS: atom_id res chain seq x y z
N MET A 1 25.95 -38.75 0.43
CA MET A 1 24.84 -38.45 1.36
C MET A 1 24.72 -36.93 1.41
N LEU A 2 23.79 -36.36 0.65
CA LEU A 2 23.62 -34.91 0.51
C LEU A 2 23.08 -34.33 1.83
N GLY A 3 23.83 -33.40 2.41
CA GLY A 3 23.41 -32.67 3.60
C GLY A 3 22.18 -31.82 3.26
N VAL A 4 21.05 -32.17 3.86
CA VAL A 4 19.87 -31.32 3.89
C VAL A 4 20.24 -30.11 4.74
N CYS A 5 20.57 -28.99 4.11
CA CYS A 5 20.55 -27.69 4.75
C CYS A 5 19.08 -27.39 5.09
N THR A 6 18.61 -27.86 6.23
CA THR A 6 17.42 -27.33 6.87
C THR A 6 17.75 -25.86 7.15
N LEU A 7 17.30 -24.96 6.28
CA LEU A 7 17.30 -23.54 6.58
C LEU A 7 16.56 -23.42 7.91
N ALA A 8 17.30 -23.09 8.97
CA ALA A 8 16.70 -22.70 10.23
C ALA A 8 15.83 -21.48 9.90
N VAL A 9 14.54 -21.73 9.77
CA VAL A 9 13.50 -20.72 9.72
C VAL A 9 13.54 -20.09 11.11
N GLY A 10 14.46 -19.13 11.31
CA GLY A 10 14.50 -18.32 12.51
C GLY A 10 13.10 -17.79 12.74
N ASN A 11 12.56 -17.98 13.95
CA ASN A 11 11.20 -17.65 14.37
C ASN A 11 10.63 -16.54 13.49
N LEU A 12 9.82 -16.94 12.48
CA LEU A 12 9.05 -15.99 11.69
C LEU A 12 8.38 -15.08 12.70
N ASP A 13 8.64 -13.77 12.62
CA ASP A 13 7.91 -12.85 13.47
C ASP A 13 6.44 -12.92 13.04
N THR A 14 5.69 -13.78 13.74
CA THR A 14 4.30 -14.09 13.44
C THR A 14 3.46 -12.83 13.64
N HIS A 15 3.96 -11.88 14.45
CA HIS A 15 3.41 -10.55 14.59
C HIS A 15 3.47 -9.76 13.28
N ALA A 16 4.61 -9.75 12.59
CA ALA A 16 4.77 -9.03 11.32
C ALA A 16 3.78 -9.54 10.25
N LEU A 17 3.64 -10.87 10.09
CA LEU A 17 2.66 -11.44 9.16
C LEU A 17 1.22 -11.07 9.52
N PHE A 18 0.89 -11.10 10.81
CA PHE A 18 -0.44 -10.74 11.29
C PHE A 18 -0.77 -9.28 10.97
N VAL A 19 0.14 -8.35 11.29
CA VAL A 19 -0.07 -6.93 11.06
C VAL A 19 -0.15 -6.61 9.56
N LEU A 20 0.71 -7.21 8.73
CA LEU A 20 0.62 -7.06 7.27
C LEU A 20 -0.70 -7.64 6.72
N GLY A 21 -1.21 -8.71 7.32
CA GLY A 21 -2.55 -9.24 7.06
C GLY A 21 -3.66 -8.23 7.36
N ASP A 22 -3.57 -7.52 8.48
CA ASP A 22 -4.51 -6.46 8.86
C ASP A 22 -4.44 -5.24 7.92
N VAL A 23 -3.23 -4.84 7.53
CA VAL A 23 -3.02 -3.78 6.51
C VAL A 23 -3.66 -4.18 5.19
N ARG A 24 -3.46 -5.42 4.74
CA ARG A 24 -4.09 -5.97 3.55
C ARG A 24 -5.62 -5.99 3.66
N ALA A 25 -6.17 -6.37 4.82
CA ALA A 25 -7.61 -6.33 5.04
C ALA A 25 -8.18 -4.91 4.99
N LYS A 26 -7.46 -3.91 5.51
CA LYS A 26 -7.83 -2.49 5.38
C LYS A 26 -7.73 -2.01 3.94
N LEU A 27 -6.72 -2.47 3.18
CA LEU A 27 -6.60 -2.17 1.76
C LEU A 27 -7.80 -2.72 0.95
N VAL A 28 -8.25 -3.94 1.24
CA VAL A 28 -9.48 -4.49 0.63
C VAL A 28 -10.68 -3.57 0.87
N LYS A 29 -10.83 -3.01 2.08
CA LYS A 29 -11.91 -2.07 2.40
C LYS A 29 -11.86 -0.80 1.56
N LEU A 30 -10.66 -0.28 1.23
CA LEU A 30 -10.54 0.87 0.32
C LEU A 30 -11.14 0.57 -1.06
N PHE A 31 -10.92 -0.64 -1.57
CA PHE A 31 -11.46 -1.09 -2.85
C PHE A 31 -12.93 -1.51 -2.82
N GLN A 32 -13.61 -1.40 -1.67
CA GLN A 32 -15.07 -1.46 -1.60
C GLN A 32 -15.72 -0.11 -1.97
N ALA A 33 -14.95 0.99 -1.95
CA ALA A 33 -15.40 2.26 -2.50
C ALA A 33 -15.36 2.23 -4.03
N ARG A 34 -16.21 3.03 -4.67
CA ARG A 34 -16.25 3.16 -6.13
C ARG A 34 -15.02 3.86 -6.69
N PHE A 35 -14.70 5.03 -6.13
CA PHE A 35 -13.65 5.92 -6.62
C PHE A 35 -12.37 5.74 -5.82
N VAL A 36 -11.46 4.92 -6.33
CA VAL A 36 -10.15 4.69 -5.70
C VAL A 36 -9.06 5.38 -6.49
N TYR A 37 -8.20 6.11 -5.81
CA TYR A 37 -7.08 6.82 -6.41
C TYR A 37 -5.77 6.21 -5.94
N VAL A 38 -4.84 6.06 -6.87
CA VAL A 38 -3.46 5.69 -6.60
C VAL A 38 -2.59 6.90 -6.87
N ILE A 39 -1.64 7.16 -5.98
CA ILE A 39 -0.57 8.13 -6.18
C ILE A 39 0.76 7.46 -5.88
N GLU A 40 1.77 7.74 -6.69
CA GLU A 40 3.17 7.41 -6.43
C GLU A 40 3.95 8.74 -6.46
N GLN A 41 4.83 8.92 -5.48
CA GLN A 41 5.74 10.07 -5.39
C GLN A 41 7.15 9.55 -5.17
N SER A 42 8.01 9.77 -6.16
CA SER A 42 9.42 9.40 -6.18
C SER A 42 10.28 10.61 -6.55
N PRO A 43 11.62 10.50 -6.48
CA PRO A 43 12.52 11.48 -7.06
C PRO A 43 12.32 11.69 -8.58
N GLU A 44 11.77 10.70 -9.28
CA GLU A 44 11.51 10.74 -10.73
C GLU A 44 10.25 11.53 -11.08
N GLY A 45 9.30 11.65 -10.16
CA GLY A 45 8.11 12.46 -10.35
C GLY A 45 6.94 12.05 -9.47
N ILE A 46 5.76 12.51 -9.88
CA ILE A 46 4.50 12.17 -9.22
C ILE A 46 3.58 11.56 -10.26
N TYR A 47 3.12 10.35 -10.01
CA TYR A 47 2.13 9.66 -10.80
C TYR A 47 0.80 9.60 -10.04
N MET A 48 -0.33 9.78 -10.75
CA MET A 48 -1.68 9.67 -10.19
C MET A 48 -2.59 8.91 -11.16
N SER A 49 -3.43 8.02 -10.65
CA SER A 49 -4.45 7.30 -11.43
C SER A 49 -5.73 7.12 -10.63
N GLU A 50 -6.87 7.23 -11.31
CA GLU A 50 -8.16 6.73 -10.80
C GLU A 50 -8.32 5.25 -11.18
N ILE A 51 -9.00 4.51 -10.31
CA ILE A 51 -9.49 3.15 -10.49
C ILE A 51 -10.99 3.20 -10.15
N ASP A 52 -11.85 3.02 -11.15
CA ASP A 52 -13.29 2.85 -10.94
C ASP A 52 -13.60 1.37 -10.69
N THR A 53 -13.95 1.03 -9.45
CA THR A 53 -14.26 -0.35 -9.05
C THR A 53 -15.62 -0.83 -9.55
N GLU A 54 -16.45 0.03 -10.14
CA GLU A 54 -17.61 -0.41 -10.92
C GLU A 54 -17.20 -1.20 -12.16
N THR A 55 -16.03 -0.87 -12.73
CA THR A 55 -15.51 -1.51 -13.95
C THR A 55 -14.32 -2.44 -13.71
N ALA A 56 -13.59 -2.25 -12.60
CA ALA A 56 -12.46 -3.09 -12.22
C ALA A 56 -12.87 -4.15 -11.19
N LEU A 57 -12.90 -5.43 -11.60
CA LEU A 57 -13.24 -6.54 -10.70
C LEU A 57 -12.26 -6.62 -9.52
N VAL A 58 -12.80 -6.58 -8.30
CA VAL A 58 -12.06 -6.76 -7.05
C VAL A 58 -12.13 -8.23 -6.62
N VAL A 59 -10.98 -8.89 -6.53
CA VAL A 59 -10.83 -10.28 -6.08
C VAL A 59 -10.04 -10.31 -4.79
N ASP A 60 -10.72 -10.66 -3.70
CA ASP A 60 -10.18 -10.86 -2.35
C ASP A 60 -9.98 -12.36 -2.10
N ASP A 61 -8.78 -12.89 -2.39
CA ASP A 61 -8.38 -14.26 -2.04
C ASP A 61 -7.82 -14.26 -0.60
N LYS A 62 -8.73 -14.42 0.38
CA LYS A 62 -8.35 -14.46 1.80
C LYS A 62 -7.41 -15.62 2.14
N PRO A 63 -7.65 -16.87 1.70
CA PRO A 63 -6.70 -17.97 1.93
C PRO A 63 -5.30 -17.69 1.38
N GLY A 64 -5.21 -17.09 0.19
CA GLY A 64 -3.94 -16.71 -0.43
C GLY A 64 -3.32 -15.42 0.10
N LEU A 65 -4.02 -14.67 0.97
CA LEU A 65 -3.66 -13.31 1.42
C LEU A 65 -3.42 -12.34 0.25
N ASP A 66 -4.17 -12.53 -0.84
CA ASP A 66 -3.96 -11.91 -2.15
C ASP A 66 -5.15 -11.02 -2.52
N LEU A 67 -4.89 -9.81 -2.98
CA LEU A 67 -5.86 -8.86 -3.51
C LEU A 67 -5.50 -8.55 -4.97
N LYS A 68 -6.46 -8.68 -5.88
CA LYS A 68 -6.34 -8.23 -7.28
C LYS A 68 -7.50 -7.28 -7.60
N VAL A 69 -7.20 -6.17 -8.29
CA VAL A 69 -8.22 -5.23 -8.76
C VAL A 69 -7.98 -4.90 -10.23
N GLY A 70 -8.87 -5.38 -11.09
CA GLY A 70 -8.70 -5.36 -12.53
C GLY A 70 -7.35 -5.97 -12.95
N ASP A 71 -6.77 -5.46 -14.04
CA ASP A 71 -5.44 -5.89 -14.51
C ASP A 71 -4.30 -4.98 -14.04
N HIS A 72 -4.62 -3.94 -13.29
CA HIS A 72 -3.66 -2.90 -12.95
C HIS A 72 -3.10 -3.03 -11.54
N PHE A 73 -3.87 -3.51 -10.57
CA PHE A 73 -3.47 -3.50 -9.16
C PHE A 73 -3.44 -4.91 -8.57
N ARG A 74 -2.39 -5.21 -7.80
CA ARG A 74 -2.27 -6.42 -6.99
C ARG A 74 -1.58 -6.11 -5.67
N ALA A 75 -2.01 -6.76 -4.59
CA ALA A 75 -1.31 -6.75 -3.31
C ALA A 75 -1.31 -8.14 -2.68
N SER A 76 -0.20 -8.53 -2.05
CA SER A 76 0.00 -9.89 -1.53
C SER A 76 0.83 -9.87 -0.25
N VAL A 77 0.37 -10.57 0.79
CA VAL A 77 1.20 -10.84 1.98
C VAL A 77 1.96 -12.15 1.76
N LEU A 78 3.28 -12.09 1.83
CA LEU A 78 4.16 -13.22 1.54
C LEU A 78 5.12 -13.47 2.72
N PRO A 79 5.51 -14.72 2.99
CA PRO A 79 6.61 -15.01 3.91
C PRO A 79 7.92 -14.36 3.44
N SER A 80 8.74 -13.91 4.39
CA SER A 80 10.07 -13.34 4.13
C SER A 80 11.07 -13.78 5.19
N ARG A 81 12.36 -13.46 5.01
CA ARG A 81 13.39 -13.69 6.04
C ARG A 81 13.13 -12.89 7.33
N GLU A 82 12.34 -11.83 7.24
CA GLU A 82 12.01 -10.90 8.33
C GLU A 82 10.66 -11.23 8.96
N GLY A 83 10.10 -12.42 8.68
CA GLY A 83 8.77 -12.83 9.15
C GLY A 83 7.70 -12.62 8.08
N GLY A 84 7.63 -11.46 7.44
CA GLY A 84 6.65 -11.21 6.38
C GLY A 84 7.09 -10.11 5.44
N LYS A 85 6.39 -10.00 4.31
CA LYS A 85 6.43 -8.83 3.44
C LYS A 85 5.09 -8.62 2.77
N PHE A 86 4.75 -7.38 2.51
CA PHE A 86 3.57 -7.00 1.76
C PHE A 86 4.00 -6.40 0.43
N GLU A 87 3.82 -7.14 -0.65
CA GLU A 87 4.11 -6.67 -2.00
C GLU A 87 2.88 -5.96 -2.57
N ILE A 88 3.09 -4.74 -3.07
CA ILE A 88 2.07 -3.97 -3.79
C ILE A 88 2.58 -3.76 -5.21
N ARG A 89 1.71 -3.97 -6.20
CA ARG A 89 2.00 -3.72 -7.61
C ARG A 89 0.88 -2.90 -8.21
N PHE A 90 1.26 -1.84 -8.92
CA PHE A 90 0.36 -1.07 -9.75
C PHE A 90 1.02 -0.80 -11.10
N ARG A 91 0.56 -1.48 -12.15
CA ARG A 91 1.22 -1.49 -13.47
C ARG A 91 2.70 -1.87 -13.32
N ASP A 92 3.61 -0.98 -13.70
CA ASP A 92 5.06 -1.20 -13.63
C ASP A 92 5.66 -0.81 -12.26
N ILE A 93 4.88 -0.18 -11.38
CA ILE A 93 5.31 0.18 -10.03
C ILE A 93 5.19 -1.06 -9.14
N LYS A 94 6.29 -1.42 -8.48
CA LYS A 94 6.34 -2.45 -7.45
C LYS A 94 6.91 -1.84 -6.18
N MET A 95 6.30 -2.16 -5.05
CA MET A 95 6.83 -1.86 -3.72
C MET A 95 6.78 -3.08 -2.83
N THR A 96 7.66 -3.11 -1.84
CA THR A 96 7.70 -4.11 -0.78
C THR A 96 7.74 -3.44 0.58
N ILE A 97 6.81 -3.82 1.45
CA ILE A 97 6.70 -3.31 2.82
C ILE A 97 7.02 -4.44 3.78
N TYR A 98 7.94 -4.22 4.70
CA TYR A 98 8.42 -5.24 5.63
C TYR A 98 7.85 -5.05 7.05
N GLY A 99 7.39 -3.86 7.42
CA GLY A 99 6.86 -3.67 8.77
C GLY A 99 6.14 -2.35 9.07
N LEU A 100 5.93 -2.15 10.37
CA LEU A 100 5.04 -1.15 10.99
C LEU A 100 5.40 0.31 10.66
N GLY A 101 6.69 0.58 10.43
CA GLY A 101 7.21 1.93 10.18
C GLY A 101 7.03 2.45 8.74
N GLU A 102 6.44 1.64 7.87
CA GLU A 102 6.43 1.87 6.42
C GLU A 102 5.03 2.10 5.85
N TYR A 103 4.01 2.22 6.70
CA TYR A 103 2.70 2.64 6.28
C TYR A 103 2.02 3.58 7.30
N ALA A 104 1.02 4.31 6.83
CA ALA A 104 0.20 5.17 7.63
C ALA A 104 -1.22 5.22 7.07
N PHE A 105 -2.21 5.19 7.96
CA PHE A 105 -3.59 5.48 7.65
C PHE A 105 -3.80 6.99 7.64
N VAL A 106 -4.47 7.49 6.60
CA VAL A 106 -4.74 8.91 6.44
C VAL A 106 -6.22 9.13 6.21
N GLU A 107 -6.72 10.25 6.73
CA GLU A 107 -8.11 10.67 6.58
C GLU A 107 -8.14 12.18 6.34
N VAL A 108 -8.97 12.59 5.38
CA VAL A 108 -9.27 13.96 4.98
C VAL A 108 -10.77 14.05 4.67
N PRO A 109 -11.38 15.25 4.59
CA PRO A 109 -12.81 15.37 4.34
C PRO A 109 -13.31 14.64 3.08
N GLU A 110 -12.47 14.51 2.06
CA GLU A 110 -12.81 13.88 0.79
C GLU A 110 -12.73 12.34 0.83
N GLY A 111 -12.12 11.75 1.86
CA GLY A 111 -11.93 10.30 1.94
C GLY A 111 -10.79 9.85 2.85
N HIS A 112 -10.43 8.58 2.70
CA HIS A 112 -9.41 7.94 3.53
C HIS A 112 -8.53 7.01 2.71
N GLY A 113 -7.33 6.72 3.21
CA GLY A 113 -6.36 5.93 2.47
C GLY A 113 -5.27 5.33 3.32
N ILE A 114 -4.41 4.57 2.65
CA ILE A 114 -3.17 4.04 3.21
C ILE A 114 -2.03 4.60 2.39
N VAL A 115 -1.09 5.24 3.07
CA VAL A 115 0.18 5.71 2.51
C VAL A 115 1.25 4.69 2.88
N PHE A 116 1.97 4.19 1.90
CA PHE A 116 3.10 3.28 2.02
C PHE A 116 4.39 4.03 1.70
N LYS A 117 5.48 3.62 2.34
CA LYS A 117 6.83 4.15 2.11
C LYS A 117 7.78 3.00 1.81
N GLU A 118 8.55 3.16 0.74
CA GLU A 118 9.71 2.31 0.46
C GLU A 118 10.89 3.23 0.10
N SER A 119 11.94 3.22 0.91
CA SER A 119 13.11 4.12 0.74
C SER A 119 12.74 5.61 0.62
N HIS A 120 12.87 6.20 -0.58
CA HIS A 120 12.58 7.61 -0.89
C HIS A 120 11.30 7.79 -1.72
N SER A 121 10.51 6.73 -1.85
CA SER A 121 9.25 6.74 -2.59
C SER A 121 8.07 6.54 -1.64
N ILE A 122 6.96 7.17 -2.00
CA ILE A 122 5.68 7.05 -1.31
C ILE A 122 4.64 6.58 -2.31
N PHE A 123 3.75 5.72 -1.88
CA PHE A 123 2.61 5.31 -2.68
C PHE A 123 1.37 5.31 -1.80
N MET A 124 0.27 5.87 -2.28
CA MET A 124 -0.97 5.87 -1.53
C MET A 124 -2.09 5.29 -2.36
N VAL A 125 -2.91 4.48 -1.70
CA VAL A 125 -4.24 4.07 -2.17
C VAL A 125 -5.25 4.84 -1.36
N PHE A 126 -6.16 5.55 -2.03
CA PHE A 126 -7.09 6.49 -1.43
C PHE A 126 -8.50 6.24 -1.94
N ALA A 127 -9.42 5.89 -1.03
CA ALA A 127 -10.84 5.74 -1.31
C ALA A 127 -11.55 7.07 -1.06
N ALA A 128 -12.06 7.69 -2.13
CA ALA A 128 -12.85 8.92 -2.02
C ALA A 128 -14.32 8.60 -1.75
N HIS A 129 -15.00 9.49 -1.02
CA HIS A 129 -16.44 9.37 -0.79
C HIS A 129 -17.26 9.61 -2.06
N GLU A 130 -16.76 10.50 -2.93
CA GLU A 130 -17.35 10.87 -4.22
C GLU A 130 -16.23 11.06 -5.25
N GLN A 131 -16.57 11.06 -6.54
CA GLN A 131 -15.58 11.28 -7.60
C GLN A 131 -14.99 12.69 -7.50
N ILE A 132 -13.66 12.79 -7.50
CA ILE A 132 -12.97 14.08 -7.38
C ILE A 132 -12.92 14.76 -8.75
N GLN A 133 -13.94 15.57 -9.06
CA GLN A 133 -14.07 16.25 -10.35
C GLN A 133 -13.07 17.40 -10.57
N SER A 134 -12.61 18.02 -9.48
CA SER A 134 -11.66 19.15 -9.56
C SER A 134 -10.67 19.12 -8.40
N GLY A 135 -9.45 19.59 -8.64
CA GLY A 135 -8.43 19.70 -7.59
C GLY A 135 -7.85 18.37 -7.11
N LEU A 136 -7.94 17.29 -7.90
CA LEU A 136 -7.41 15.96 -7.56
C LEU A 136 -6.00 16.01 -6.97
N SER A 137 -5.07 16.69 -7.64
CA SER A 137 -3.68 16.81 -7.16
C SER A 137 -3.59 17.45 -5.78
N LYS A 138 -4.44 18.45 -5.49
CA LYS A 138 -4.45 19.14 -4.20
C LYS A 138 -4.95 18.21 -3.09
N VAL A 139 -6.04 17.48 -3.34
CA VAL A 139 -6.62 16.52 -2.39
C VAL A 139 -5.62 15.40 -2.07
N LEU A 140 -5.08 14.73 -3.11
CA LEU A 140 -4.16 13.61 -2.90
C LEU A 140 -2.84 14.05 -2.25
N LYS A 141 -2.32 15.24 -2.57
CA LYS A 141 -1.16 15.81 -1.88
C LYS A 141 -1.47 16.15 -0.42
N ALA A 142 -2.65 16.69 -0.13
CA ALA A 142 -3.07 16.98 1.24
C ALA A 142 -3.21 15.71 2.09
N ALA A 143 -3.80 14.65 1.53
CA ALA A 143 -3.87 13.34 2.17
C ALA A 143 -2.48 12.75 2.40
N THR A 144 -1.62 12.74 1.36
CA THR A 144 -0.24 12.24 1.48
C THR A 144 0.56 13.00 2.54
N ALA A 145 0.39 14.33 2.61
CA ALA A 145 1.08 15.21 3.56
C ALA A 145 0.75 14.95 5.04
N LYS A 146 -0.31 14.17 5.33
CA LYS A 146 -0.61 13.69 6.69
C LYS A 146 0.44 12.71 7.20
N ALA A 147 1.03 11.91 6.31
CA ALA A 147 2.02 10.89 6.63
C ALA A 147 3.43 11.23 6.13
N ALA A 148 3.56 11.80 4.93
CA ALA A 148 4.83 12.01 4.24
C ALA A 148 5.10 13.48 3.94
N LYS A 149 6.27 13.99 4.34
CA LYS A 149 6.70 15.36 4.05
C LYS A 149 8.12 15.38 3.51
N TRP A 150 8.31 16.06 2.38
CA TRP A 150 9.62 16.32 1.80
C TRP A 150 10.12 17.67 2.28
N ARG A 151 11.32 17.69 2.88
CA ARG A 151 12.00 18.90 3.32
C ARG A 151 13.45 18.83 2.90
N LYS A 152 13.90 19.79 2.08
CA LYS A 152 15.29 19.87 1.60
C LYS A 152 15.81 18.57 0.96
N GLY A 153 14.94 17.84 0.25
CA GLY A 153 15.29 16.55 -0.38
C GLY A 153 15.17 15.33 0.54
N GLU A 154 14.89 15.51 1.83
CA GLU A 154 14.70 14.41 2.78
C GLU A 154 13.21 14.11 2.99
N LEU A 155 12.86 12.83 2.97
CA LEU A 155 11.52 12.33 3.25
C LEU A 155 11.36 12.01 4.74
N THR A 156 10.54 12.80 5.43
CA THR A 156 10.05 12.47 6.78
C THR A 156 8.72 11.75 6.68
N PHE A 157 8.62 10.58 7.32
CA PHE A 157 7.41 9.76 7.33
C PHE A 157 6.93 9.52 8.76
N LYS A 158 5.62 9.70 8.98
CA LYS A 158 4.94 9.43 10.25
C LYS A 158 4.08 8.18 10.07
N ALA A 159 4.58 7.04 10.53
CA ALA A 159 3.86 5.79 10.53
C ALA A 159 2.66 5.81 11.50
N SER A 160 1.70 4.90 11.31
CA SER A 160 0.52 4.78 12.16
C SER A 160 0.71 3.96 13.44
N GLU A 161 1.89 3.37 13.64
CA GLU A 161 2.26 2.58 14.82
C GLU A 161 3.50 3.13 15.51
#